data_AF-L0J3V0-F1
#
_entry.id   AF-L0J3V0-F1
#
_cell.length_a   1.000
_cell.length_b   1.000
_cell.length_c   1.000
_cell.angle_alpha   90.00
_cell.angle_beta   90.00
_cell.angle_gamma   90.00
#
_symmetry.space_group_name_H-M   'P 1'
#
loop_
_entity.id
_entity.type
_entity.pdbx_description
1 polymer ?
#
loop_
_entity_poly.entity_id
_entity_poly.type
_entity_poly.pdbx_seq_one_letter_code
_entity_poly.pdbx_strand_id
1 'polypeptide(L)'
;MVKDFRFGVGLTAARSRGTLEDTARRAEDMGYDALHMADHLYTTAPFPMLTAVAMATERLHIGTFVLNAGFYRPALLARDVTSLRDLSGGRFELGLGTGYNEVEFEQAELPYPSAGKRVDWLRHVTKHMNENVPDVPILIAGDGDRVLTLAAQRAHIIGLQGGAPAAADHDPLANRVAFVRDRAGDRFDELELNISVTAMPTDDSGMPDLTIPRRFLPDLSDEELLRAPSVLSGSIKDMADTIRGYRDTYGVTYITVQQPHAEVFAKVIAELR
;
A
#
# COMPACT_ATOMS: atom_id res chain seq x y z
N MET A 1 -16.52 10.30 15.37
CA MET A 1 -16.64 10.92 14.04
C MET A 1 -16.13 9.89 13.04
N VAL A 2 -16.88 9.61 11.98
CA VAL A 2 -16.40 8.67 10.95
C VAL A 2 -15.21 9.33 10.26
N LYS A 3 -14.08 8.63 10.14
CA LYS A 3 -12.89 9.14 9.44
C LYS A 3 -13.20 9.17 7.93
N ASP A 4 -12.77 10.24 7.25
CA ASP A 4 -12.92 10.37 5.79
C ASP A 4 -12.05 9.36 5.04
N PHE A 5 -12.44 9.04 3.82
CA PHE A 5 -11.65 8.15 2.97
C PHE A 5 -10.40 8.82 2.42
N ARG A 6 -9.33 8.03 2.27
CA ARG A 6 -8.17 8.33 1.44
C ARG A 6 -8.03 7.31 0.32
N PHE A 7 -7.60 7.80 -0.84
CA PHE A 7 -7.42 6.98 -2.03
C PHE A 7 -6.00 7.08 -2.59
N GLY A 8 -5.38 5.92 -2.83
CA GLY A 8 -4.02 5.80 -3.34
C GLY A 8 -3.98 5.16 -4.72
N VAL A 9 -2.99 5.51 -5.52
CA VAL A 9 -2.69 4.83 -6.80
C VAL A 9 -1.21 4.47 -6.90
N GLY A 10 -0.90 3.20 -7.16
CA GLY A 10 0.45 2.72 -7.44
C GLY A 10 0.84 2.92 -8.90
N LEU A 11 1.95 3.62 -9.14
CA LEU A 11 2.53 3.78 -10.48
C LEU A 11 3.47 2.63 -10.81
N THR A 12 3.28 2.01 -11.98
CA THR A 12 4.12 0.87 -12.40
C THR A 12 5.48 1.34 -12.92
N ALA A 13 5.50 2.28 -13.86
CA ALA A 13 6.71 2.92 -14.40
C ALA A 13 6.32 4.10 -15.32
N ALA A 14 7.14 5.15 -15.34
CA ALA A 14 7.11 6.16 -16.40
C ALA A 14 8.52 6.34 -16.97
N ARG A 15 8.64 6.38 -18.30
CA ARG A 15 9.95 6.43 -19.00
C ARG A 15 10.35 7.82 -19.49
N SER A 16 9.51 8.83 -19.26
CA SER A 16 9.83 10.21 -19.58
C SER A 16 9.29 11.15 -18.50
N ARG A 17 9.97 12.29 -18.34
CA ARG A 17 9.56 13.35 -17.41
C ARG A 17 8.13 13.82 -17.68
N GLY A 18 7.81 14.19 -18.92
CA GLY A 18 6.50 14.73 -19.28
C GLY A 18 5.37 13.75 -18.95
N THR A 19 5.52 12.48 -19.32
CA THR A 19 4.52 11.44 -19.00
C THR A 19 4.32 11.26 -17.50
N LEU A 20 5.39 11.33 -16.71
CA LEU A 20 5.31 11.20 -15.26
C LEU A 20 4.56 12.39 -14.63
N GLU A 21 4.92 13.61 -15.01
CA GLU A 21 4.28 14.82 -14.49
C GLU A 21 2.79 14.88 -14.87
N ASP A 22 2.45 14.51 -16.10
CA ASP A 22 1.05 14.47 -16.57
C ASP A 22 0.25 13.40 -15.84
N THR A 23 0.85 12.24 -15.59
CA THR A 23 0.20 11.16 -14.81
C THR A 23 -0.05 11.58 -13.37
N ALA A 24 0.92 12.27 -12.75
CA ALA A 24 0.80 12.78 -11.40
C ALA A 24 -0.33 13.81 -11.27
N ARG A 25 -0.38 14.80 -12.18
CA ARG A 25 -1.45 15.80 -12.22
C ARG A 25 -2.82 15.16 -12.45
N ARG A 26 -2.91 14.21 -13.38
CA ARG A 26 -4.14 13.45 -13.62
C ARG A 26 -4.61 12.68 -12.39
N ALA A 27 -3.71 12.05 -11.64
CA ALA A 27 -4.07 11.37 -10.40
C ALA A 27 -4.68 12.35 -9.38
N GLU A 28 -4.05 13.52 -9.20
CA GLU A 28 -4.56 14.58 -8.33
C GLU A 28 -5.94 15.10 -8.78
N ASP A 29 -6.15 15.31 -10.09
CA ASP A 29 -7.42 15.76 -10.67
C ASP A 29 -8.54 14.71 -10.58
N MET A 30 -8.19 13.43 -10.67
CA MET A 30 -9.12 12.31 -10.47
C MET A 30 -9.55 12.14 -8.99
N GLY A 31 -8.96 12.92 -8.08
CA GLY A 31 -9.29 12.88 -6.67
C GLY A 31 -8.51 11.84 -5.87
N TYR A 32 -7.38 11.33 -6.38
CA TYR A 32 -6.48 10.56 -5.54
C TYR A 32 -5.82 11.44 -4.49
N ASP A 33 -5.67 10.92 -3.29
CA ASP A 33 -5.01 11.58 -2.17
C ASP A 33 -3.52 11.24 -2.12
N ALA A 34 -3.12 10.09 -2.68
CA ALA A 34 -1.72 9.67 -2.74
C ALA A 34 -1.33 8.96 -4.04
N LEU A 35 -0.08 9.14 -4.47
CA LEU A 35 0.57 8.34 -5.51
C LEU A 35 1.77 7.59 -4.94
N HIS A 36 1.83 6.30 -5.26
CA HIS A 36 2.79 5.36 -4.71
C HIS A 36 3.73 4.75 -5.74
N MET A 37 4.93 4.38 -5.30
CA MET A 37 5.88 3.57 -6.09
C MET A 37 6.44 2.40 -5.30
N ALA A 38 6.44 1.21 -5.91
CA ALA A 38 7.09 0.04 -5.36
C ALA A 38 8.60 0.05 -5.67
N ASP A 39 9.38 -0.62 -4.83
CA ASP A 39 10.84 -0.71 -4.97
C ASP A 39 11.26 -2.09 -5.49
N HIS A 40 11.14 -2.24 -6.81
CA HIS A 40 11.56 -3.43 -7.54
C HIS A 40 12.64 -3.07 -8.57
N LEU A 41 13.64 -3.94 -8.74
CA LEU A 41 14.79 -3.67 -9.61
C LEU A 41 14.45 -3.77 -11.10
N TYR A 42 13.34 -4.43 -11.44
CA TYR A 42 12.81 -4.48 -12.80
C TYR A 42 11.98 -3.24 -13.18
N THR A 43 11.85 -2.25 -12.29
CA THR A 43 11.20 -0.96 -12.55
C THR A 43 12.11 0.23 -12.16
N THR A 44 11.55 1.44 -12.18
CA THR A 44 12.24 2.69 -11.85
C THR A 44 12.45 2.84 -10.35
N ALA A 45 13.60 3.43 -9.97
CA ALA A 45 13.89 3.73 -8.57
C ALA A 45 12.87 4.74 -7.97
N PRO A 46 12.35 4.50 -6.76
CA PRO A 46 11.24 5.29 -6.22
C PRO A 46 11.62 6.73 -5.90
N PHE A 47 12.76 7.00 -5.23
CA PHE A 47 13.09 8.34 -4.75
C PHE A 47 13.21 9.40 -5.86
N PRO A 48 13.96 9.19 -6.97
CA PRO A 48 14.02 10.17 -8.06
C PRO A 48 12.66 10.43 -8.70
N MET A 49 11.88 9.36 -8.87
CA MET A 49 10.58 9.43 -9.53
C MET A 49 9.55 10.15 -8.66
N LEU A 50 9.47 9.82 -7.37
CA LEU A 50 8.60 10.50 -6.40
C LEU A 50 9.00 11.97 -6.22
N THR A 51 10.29 12.31 -6.29
CA THR A 51 10.74 13.71 -6.29
C THR A 51 10.13 14.48 -7.47
N ALA A 52 10.15 13.91 -8.68
CA ALA A 52 9.54 14.55 -9.85
C ALA A 52 8.01 14.66 -9.72
N VAL A 53 7.33 13.66 -9.15
CA VAL A 53 5.89 13.72 -8.85
C VAL A 53 5.56 14.84 -7.86
N ALA A 54 6.33 14.96 -6.77
CA ALA A 54 6.16 16.03 -5.79
C ALA A 54 6.31 17.43 -6.42
N MET A 55 7.26 17.60 -7.34
CA MET A 55 7.46 18.88 -8.04
C MET A 55 6.37 19.21 -9.06
N ALA A 56 5.61 18.21 -9.51
CA ALA A 56 4.54 18.38 -10.50
C ALA A 56 3.15 18.61 -9.90
N THR A 57 2.99 18.40 -8.59
CA THR A 57 1.71 18.39 -7.87
C THR A 57 1.76 19.27 -6.64
N GLU A 58 0.60 19.76 -6.19
CA GLU A 58 0.52 20.71 -5.07
C GLU A 58 -0.05 20.09 -3.78
N ARG A 59 -0.94 19.10 -3.90
CA ARG A 59 -1.71 18.52 -2.79
C ARG A 59 -1.46 17.03 -2.63
N LEU A 60 -1.20 16.32 -3.72
CA LEU A 60 -1.06 14.87 -3.78
C LEU A 60 0.02 14.38 -2.81
N HIS A 61 -0.32 13.47 -1.90
CA HIS A 61 0.69 12.78 -1.11
C HIS A 61 1.50 11.85 -2.02
N ILE A 62 2.76 11.65 -1.69
CA ILE A 62 3.64 10.75 -2.42
C ILE A 62 4.22 9.72 -1.49
N GLY A 63 4.36 8.48 -1.93
CA GLY A 63 4.86 7.45 -1.04
C GLY A 63 5.50 6.28 -1.72
N THR A 64 6.20 5.50 -0.91
CA THR A 64 6.68 4.19 -1.32
C THR A 64 5.64 3.14 -0.93
N PHE A 65 5.39 2.14 -1.77
CA PHE A 65 4.41 1.09 -1.49
C PHE A 65 4.87 -0.28 -2.03
N VAL A 66 5.91 -0.88 -1.46
CA VAL A 66 6.75 -0.41 -0.34
C VAL A 66 8.22 -0.54 -0.72
N LEU A 67 9.11 0.16 0.00
CA LEU A 67 10.55 -0.09 -0.10
C LEU A 67 10.88 -1.49 0.41
N ASN A 68 11.82 -2.16 -0.25
CA ASN A 68 12.44 -3.35 0.31
C ASN A 68 13.45 -2.91 1.38
N ALA A 69 13.10 -3.08 2.67
CA ALA A 69 13.98 -2.65 3.77
C ALA A 69 15.38 -3.29 3.70
N GLY A 70 15.52 -4.46 3.07
CA GLY A 70 16.79 -5.16 2.88
C GLY A 70 17.78 -4.42 1.95
N PHE A 71 17.31 -3.50 1.11
CA PHE A 71 18.15 -2.74 0.18
C PHE A 71 18.83 -1.52 0.82
N TYR A 72 18.41 -1.12 2.02
CA TYR A 72 18.82 0.15 2.61
C TYR A 72 19.56 0.00 3.93
N ARG A 73 20.46 0.96 4.18
CA ARG A 73 21.06 1.18 5.51
C ARG A 73 20.31 2.31 6.21
N PRO A 74 19.91 2.16 7.49
CA PRO A 74 18.97 3.09 8.13
C PRO A 74 19.39 4.56 8.07
N ALA A 75 20.65 4.89 8.36
CA ALA A 75 21.12 6.27 8.34
C ALA A 75 21.13 6.89 6.93
N LEU A 76 21.41 6.07 5.89
CA LEU A 76 21.36 6.53 4.51
C LEU A 76 19.91 6.73 4.06
N LEU A 77 19.03 5.80 4.41
CA LEU A 77 17.59 5.92 4.15
C LEU A 77 17.01 7.16 4.82
N ALA A 78 17.35 7.43 6.09
CA ALA A 78 16.88 8.62 6.80
C ALA A 78 17.26 9.92 6.06
N ARG A 79 18.46 9.98 5.48
CA ARG A 79 18.90 11.13 4.68
C ARG A 79 18.04 11.31 3.42
N ASP A 80 17.78 10.23 2.70
CA ASP A 80 16.99 10.28 1.46
C ASP A 80 15.51 10.60 1.76
N VAL A 81 14.95 10.00 2.83
CA VAL A 81 13.61 10.29 3.35
C VAL A 81 13.47 11.74 3.77
N THR A 82 14.44 12.29 4.52
CA THR A 82 14.44 13.70 4.93
C THR A 82 14.42 14.63 3.72
N SER A 83 15.24 14.32 2.72
CA SER A 83 15.35 15.12 1.50
C SER A 83 14.02 15.13 0.72
N LEU A 84 13.39 13.97 0.55
CA LEU A 84 12.13 13.87 -0.16
C LEU A 84 10.96 14.47 0.64
N ARG A 85 10.93 14.33 1.96
CA ARG A 85 9.99 15.04 2.84
C ARG A 85 10.08 16.55 2.60
N ASP A 86 11.28 17.11 2.63
CA ASP A 86 11.47 18.55 2.49
C ASP A 86 11.06 19.04 1.10
N LEU A 87 11.47 18.32 0.05
CA LEU A 87 11.11 18.66 -1.33
C LEU A 87 9.61 18.53 -1.59
N SER A 88 8.93 17.59 -0.95
CA SER A 88 7.48 17.42 -1.10
C SER A 88 6.64 18.36 -0.22
N GLY A 89 7.27 19.17 0.64
CA GLY A 89 6.55 20.01 1.59
C GLY A 89 5.85 19.22 2.70
N GLY A 90 6.43 18.08 3.10
CA GLY A 90 5.86 17.20 4.14
C GLY A 90 4.83 16.19 3.63
N ARG A 91 4.59 16.11 2.32
CA ARG A 91 3.62 15.20 1.69
C ARG A 91 4.13 13.77 1.46
N PHE A 92 5.31 13.43 2.00
CA PHE A 92 5.93 12.12 1.78
C PHE A 92 5.53 11.09 2.86
N GLU A 93 5.19 9.88 2.42
CA GLU A 93 4.87 8.72 3.26
C GLU A 93 5.82 7.55 2.96
N LEU A 94 6.45 7.01 4.00
CA LEU A 94 7.45 5.95 3.86
C LEU A 94 6.80 4.58 4.05
N GLY A 95 6.50 3.90 2.96
CA GLY A 95 6.16 2.48 2.98
C GLY A 95 7.38 1.59 3.05
N LEU A 96 7.39 0.65 4.00
CA LEU A 96 8.44 -0.33 4.24
C LEU A 96 7.88 -1.76 4.21
N GLY A 97 8.63 -2.66 3.58
CA GLY A 97 8.35 -4.09 3.54
C GLY A 97 9.58 -4.92 3.82
N THR A 98 9.37 -6.21 4.08
CA THR A 98 10.46 -7.15 4.41
C THR A 98 11.32 -7.54 3.21
N GLY A 99 10.82 -7.33 1.98
CA GLY A 99 11.37 -7.94 0.77
C GLY A 99 11.06 -9.44 0.70
N TYR A 100 10.71 -9.93 -0.48
CA TYR A 100 10.36 -11.34 -0.71
C TYR A 100 11.03 -11.96 -1.94
N ASN A 101 11.51 -11.16 -2.87
CA ASN A 101 12.03 -11.63 -4.15
C ASN A 101 13.54 -11.88 -4.07
N GLU A 102 13.93 -13.13 -3.87
CA GLU A 102 15.34 -13.57 -3.75
C GLU A 102 16.20 -13.16 -4.96
N VAL A 103 15.63 -13.19 -6.16
CA VAL A 103 16.34 -12.84 -7.40
C VAL A 103 16.80 -11.38 -7.38
N GLU A 104 16.01 -10.47 -6.79
CA GLU A 104 16.41 -9.06 -6.69
C GLU A 104 17.52 -8.85 -5.65
N PHE A 105 17.56 -9.65 -4.58
CA PHE A 105 18.70 -9.63 -3.65
C PHE A 105 19.98 -10.11 -4.34
N GLU A 106 19.91 -11.17 -5.14
CA GLU A 106 21.04 -11.63 -5.93
C GLU A 106 21.53 -10.56 -6.93
N GLN A 107 20.61 -9.93 -7.68
CA GLN A 107 20.93 -8.85 -8.61
C GLN A 107 21.56 -7.63 -7.92
N ALA A 108 21.14 -7.32 -6.70
CA ALA A 108 21.70 -6.24 -5.89
C ALA A 108 22.99 -6.63 -5.16
N GLU A 109 23.46 -7.87 -5.32
CA GLU A 109 24.61 -8.43 -4.58
C GLU A 109 24.44 -8.36 -3.05
N LEU A 110 23.20 -8.54 -2.59
CA LEU A 110 22.81 -8.52 -1.18
C LEU A 110 22.49 -9.94 -0.68
N PRO A 111 22.78 -10.24 0.60
CA PRO A 111 22.36 -11.51 1.18
C PRO A 111 20.84 -11.58 1.24
N TYR A 112 20.27 -12.76 0.98
CA TYR A 112 18.85 -13.05 1.21
C TYR A 112 18.68 -13.87 2.51
N PRO A 113 18.51 -13.21 3.67
CA PRO A 113 18.42 -13.93 4.94
C PRO A 113 17.03 -14.55 5.13
N SER A 114 16.88 -15.43 6.12
CA SER A 114 15.59 -16.05 6.45
C SER A 114 14.48 -15.03 6.71
N ALA A 115 13.22 -15.43 6.51
CA ALA A 115 12.07 -14.54 6.69
C ALA A 115 12.07 -13.85 8.07
N GLY A 116 12.38 -14.59 9.15
CA GLY A 116 12.48 -14.02 10.50
C GLY A 116 13.53 -12.91 10.60
N LYS A 117 14.72 -13.12 10.02
CA LYS A 117 15.78 -12.11 9.98
C LYS A 117 15.39 -10.88 9.14
N ARG A 118 14.62 -11.06 8.06
CA ARG A 118 14.08 -9.93 7.28
C ARG A 118 13.07 -9.11 8.08
N VAL A 119 12.21 -9.75 8.88
CA VAL A 119 11.30 -9.04 9.80
C VAL A 119 12.08 -8.29 10.89
N ASP A 120 13.13 -8.91 11.44
CA ASP A 120 13.96 -8.27 12.46
C ASP A 120 14.71 -7.06 11.88
N TRP A 121 15.18 -7.16 10.63
CA TRP A 121 15.76 -6.04 9.91
C TRP A 121 14.75 -4.92 9.65
N LEU A 122 13.54 -5.25 9.19
CA LEU A 122 12.45 -4.28 9.04
C LEU A 122 12.17 -3.56 10.37
N ARG A 123 12.10 -4.29 11.49
CA ARG A 123 11.93 -3.69 12.83
C ARG A 123 13.05 -2.71 13.18
N HIS A 124 14.29 -3.05 12.85
CA HIS A 124 15.44 -2.18 13.07
C HIS A 124 15.35 -0.90 12.24
N VAL A 125 15.02 -1.01 10.94
CA VAL A 125 14.84 0.14 10.04
C VAL A 125 13.69 1.03 10.52
N THR A 126 12.51 0.46 10.80
CA THR A 126 11.35 1.21 11.29
C THR A 126 11.66 1.95 12.59
N LYS A 127 12.35 1.31 13.55
CA LYS A 127 12.76 1.97 14.79
C LYS A 127 13.65 3.18 14.48
N HIS A 128 14.65 3.02 13.63
CA HIS A 128 15.54 4.13 13.26
C HIS A 128 14.79 5.27 12.58
N MET A 129 13.83 4.97 11.69
CA MET A 129 13.02 5.99 11.04
C MET A 129 12.19 6.78 12.06
N ASN A 130 11.47 6.10 12.96
CA ASN A 130 10.69 6.75 14.01
C ASN A 130 11.54 7.65 14.93
N GLU A 131 12.82 7.30 15.16
CA GLU A 131 13.73 8.09 16.00
C GLU A 131 14.36 9.30 15.27
N ASN A 132 14.56 9.22 13.96
CA ASN A 132 15.38 10.20 13.21
C ASN A 132 14.57 11.04 12.21
N VAL A 133 13.41 10.56 11.78
CA VAL A 133 12.47 11.25 10.87
C VAL A 133 11.04 11.12 11.40
N PRO A 134 10.76 11.52 12.65
CA PRO A 134 9.48 11.24 13.34
C PRO A 134 8.26 11.86 12.65
N ASP A 135 8.46 12.90 11.84
CA ASP A 135 7.38 13.60 11.15
C ASP A 135 6.96 12.93 9.83
N VAL A 136 7.61 11.83 9.42
CA VAL A 136 7.26 11.08 8.20
C VAL A 136 6.39 9.88 8.58
N PRO A 137 5.12 9.82 8.13
CA PRO A 137 4.28 8.66 8.35
C PRO A 137 4.92 7.40 7.76
N ILE A 138 4.87 6.31 8.53
CA ILE A 138 5.39 5.01 8.12
C ILE A 138 4.23 4.09 7.81
N LEU A 139 4.21 3.55 6.59
CA LEU A 139 3.35 2.46 6.19
C LEU A 139 4.13 1.14 6.28
N ILE A 140 3.52 0.11 6.89
CA ILE A 140 4.05 -1.26 6.82
C ILE A 140 2.99 -2.15 6.21
N ALA A 141 3.34 -2.83 5.12
CA ALA A 141 2.45 -3.75 4.42
C ALA A 141 2.84 -5.22 4.65
N GLY A 142 1.85 -6.08 4.84
CA GLY A 142 2.01 -7.54 4.88
C GLY A 142 1.13 -8.22 5.93
N ASP A 143 0.80 -9.49 5.69
CA ASP A 143 -0.21 -10.22 6.48
C ASP A 143 0.35 -11.17 7.54
N GLY A 144 1.66 -11.41 7.56
CA GLY A 144 2.29 -12.33 8.51
C GLY A 144 2.26 -11.77 9.94
N ASP A 145 1.90 -12.61 10.92
CA ASP A 145 1.70 -12.22 12.33
C ASP A 145 2.87 -11.40 12.92
N ARG A 146 4.12 -11.75 12.59
CA ARG A 146 5.30 -10.99 13.06
C ARG A 146 5.39 -9.59 12.44
N VAL A 147 5.01 -9.45 11.17
CA VAL A 147 4.97 -8.17 10.44
C VAL A 147 3.81 -7.33 10.96
N LEU A 148 2.61 -7.89 11.09
CA LEU A 148 1.46 -7.19 11.66
C LEU A 148 1.69 -6.78 13.11
N THR A 149 2.36 -7.60 13.92
CA THR A 149 2.77 -7.22 15.28
C THR A 149 3.73 -6.02 15.26
N LEU A 150 4.68 -5.99 14.32
CA LEU A 150 5.56 -4.84 14.16
C LEU A 150 4.78 -3.59 13.74
N ALA A 151 3.92 -3.71 12.72
CA ALA A 151 3.12 -2.64 12.18
C ALA A 151 2.20 -2.03 13.25
N ALA A 152 1.43 -2.88 13.94
CA ALA A 152 0.55 -2.49 15.04
C ALA A 152 1.27 -1.73 16.16
N GLN A 153 2.56 -2.01 16.39
CA GLN A 153 3.34 -1.38 17.45
C GLN A 153 4.08 -0.10 17.02
N ARG A 154 4.31 0.12 15.73
CA ARG A 154 5.31 1.12 15.26
C ARG A 154 4.98 1.85 13.98
N ALA A 155 4.03 1.37 13.18
CA ALA A 155 3.61 2.06 11.96
C ALA A 155 2.55 3.11 12.29
N HIS A 156 2.32 3.99 11.32
CA HIS A 156 1.20 4.93 11.29
C HIS A 156 0.08 4.37 10.40
N ILE A 157 0.46 3.67 9.32
CA ILE A 157 -0.44 3.07 8.35
C ILE A 157 -0.13 1.57 8.23
N ILE A 158 -1.16 0.74 8.20
CA ILE A 158 -1.01 -0.72 8.01
C ILE A 158 -1.63 -1.10 6.68
N GLY A 159 -0.79 -1.56 5.74
CA GLY A 159 -1.23 -2.12 4.47
C GLY A 159 -1.62 -3.59 4.63
N LEU A 160 -2.93 -3.85 4.65
CA LEU A 160 -3.50 -5.19 4.68
C LEU A 160 -3.68 -5.69 3.25
N GLN A 161 -3.31 -6.95 3.00
CA GLN A 161 -3.70 -7.65 1.77
C GLN A 161 -5.00 -8.45 1.97
N GLY A 162 -5.61 -8.35 3.15
CA GLY A 162 -6.89 -8.96 3.49
C GLY A 162 -6.78 -10.39 4.01
N GLY A 163 -5.59 -11.02 3.94
CA GLY A 163 -5.40 -12.45 4.23
C GLY A 163 -5.98 -13.36 3.15
N ALA A 164 -5.55 -14.63 3.13
CA ALA A 164 -6.20 -15.64 2.30
C ALA A 164 -7.64 -15.89 2.82
N PRO A 165 -8.66 -15.93 1.96
CA PRO A 165 -9.96 -16.48 2.30
C PRO A 165 -9.79 -17.84 3.00
N ALA A 166 -10.39 -17.99 4.17
CA ALA A 166 -10.58 -19.30 4.79
C ALA A 166 -11.99 -19.82 4.44
N ALA A 167 -12.39 -20.97 4.98
CA ALA A 167 -13.69 -21.60 4.73
C ALA A 167 -14.88 -20.63 4.83
N ALA A 168 -16.02 -20.99 4.22
CA ALA A 168 -17.16 -20.10 3.93
C ALA A 168 -17.75 -19.29 5.12
N ASP A 169 -17.42 -19.62 6.36
CA ASP A 169 -17.86 -18.98 7.60
C ASP A 169 -16.82 -18.02 8.22
N HIS A 170 -15.66 -17.84 7.59
CA HIS A 170 -14.55 -17.08 8.15
C HIS A 170 -14.27 -15.80 7.35
N ASP A 171 -14.50 -14.65 7.99
CA ASP A 171 -14.13 -13.34 7.47
C ASP A 171 -12.62 -13.08 7.68
N PRO A 172 -11.80 -13.14 6.61
CA PRO A 172 -10.35 -13.03 6.74
C PRO A 172 -9.92 -11.62 7.16
N LEU A 173 -10.65 -10.58 6.73
CA LEU A 173 -10.34 -9.19 7.08
C LEU A 173 -10.65 -8.92 8.55
N ALA A 174 -11.80 -9.37 9.06
CA ALA A 174 -12.14 -9.25 10.47
C ALA A 174 -11.05 -9.84 11.37
N ASN A 175 -10.53 -11.01 11.00
CA ASN A 175 -9.51 -11.69 11.80
C ASN A 175 -8.16 -10.99 11.75
N ARG A 176 -7.76 -10.44 10.59
CA ARG A 176 -6.55 -9.62 10.52
C ARG A 176 -6.69 -8.31 11.30
N VAL A 177 -7.84 -7.64 11.24
CA VAL A 177 -8.11 -6.40 11.97
C VAL A 177 -8.16 -6.65 13.48
N ALA A 178 -8.81 -7.72 13.93
CA ALA A 178 -8.84 -8.13 15.34
C ALA A 178 -7.44 -8.43 15.87
N PHE A 179 -6.61 -9.13 15.08
CA PHE A 179 -5.21 -9.36 15.43
C PHE A 179 -4.44 -8.05 15.58
N VAL A 180 -4.58 -7.12 14.63
CA VAL A 180 -3.93 -5.80 14.71
C VAL A 180 -4.40 -5.04 15.95
N ARG A 181 -5.71 -5.06 16.27
CA ARG A 181 -6.27 -4.40 17.44
C ARG A 181 -5.69 -4.93 18.75
N ASP A 182 -5.60 -6.25 18.90
CA ASP A 182 -4.97 -6.90 20.05
C ASP A 182 -3.49 -6.47 20.20
N ARG A 183 -2.73 -6.45 19.11
CA ARG A 183 -1.30 -6.09 19.15
C ARG A 183 -1.02 -4.60 19.33
N ALA A 184 -1.93 -3.75 18.88
CA ALA A 184 -1.84 -2.30 19.03
C ALA A 184 -2.24 -1.86 20.45
N GLY A 185 -3.28 -2.47 21.04
CA GLY A 185 -3.86 -2.00 22.30
C GLY A 185 -4.41 -0.57 22.14
N ASP A 186 -4.08 0.31 23.09
CA ASP A 186 -4.65 1.67 23.17
C ASP A 186 -4.35 2.55 21.94
N ARG A 187 -3.28 2.28 21.19
CA ARG A 187 -2.94 3.06 19.98
C ARG A 187 -3.73 2.66 18.75
N PHE A 188 -4.61 1.66 18.82
CA PHE A 188 -5.29 1.17 17.62
C PHE A 188 -6.03 2.30 16.88
N ASP A 189 -6.66 3.22 17.61
CA ASP A 189 -7.43 4.32 17.02
C ASP A 189 -6.55 5.39 16.35
N GLU A 190 -5.25 5.39 16.63
CA GLU A 190 -4.23 6.22 15.97
C GLU A 190 -3.81 5.64 14.61
N LEU A 191 -4.00 4.33 14.41
CA LEU A 191 -3.63 3.66 13.17
C LEU A 191 -4.61 3.99 12.04
N GLU A 192 -4.07 4.08 10.84
CA GLU A 192 -4.84 4.05 9.60
C GLU A 192 -4.72 2.67 8.95
N LEU A 193 -5.87 2.11 8.57
CA LEU A 193 -5.92 0.81 7.90
C LEU A 193 -6.06 1.01 6.41
N ASN A 194 -5.13 0.42 5.67
CA ASN A 194 -5.07 0.44 4.22
C ASN A 194 -5.39 -0.95 3.64
N ILE A 195 -6.13 -0.98 2.53
CA ILE A 195 -6.27 -2.17 1.69
C ILE A 195 -5.72 -1.86 0.30
N SER A 196 -4.84 -2.74 -0.19
CA SER A 196 -4.37 -2.72 -1.57
C SER A 196 -5.27 -3.60 -2.44
N VAL A 197 -6.05 -2.97 -3.31
CA VAL A 197 -6.88 -3.65 -4.31
C VAL A 197 -5.97 -4.15 -5.44
N THR A 198 -5.94 -5.46 -5.62
CA THR A 198 -5.11 -6.15 -6.61
C THR A 198 -5.87 -6.48 -7.89
N ALA A 199 -7.21 -6.48 -7.84
CA ALA A 199 -8.05 -6.71 -9.00
C ALA A 199 -9.41 -5.99 -8.87
N MET A 200 -9.86 -5.38 -9.96
CA MET A 200 -11.20 -4.82 -10.10
C MET A 200 -11.59 -4.76 -11.59
N PRO A 201 -12.88 -4.68 -11.94
CA PRO A 201 -13.31 -4.51 -13.32
C PRO A 201 -12.74 -3.22 -13.91
N THR A 202 -12.25 -3.30 -15.15
CA THR A 202 -11.78 -2.13 -15.93
C THR A 202 -12.72 -1.78 -17.08
N ASP A 203 -13.78 -2.57 -17.26
CA ASP A 203 -14.82 -2.40 -18.26
C ASP A 203 -16.22 -2.62 -17.63
N ASP A 204 -17.26 -2.62 -18.46
CA ASP A 204 -18.64 -2.76 -18.03
C ASP A 204 -19.06 -4.22 -17.75
N SER A 205 -18.13 -5.18 -17.79
CA SER A 205 -18.45 -6.59 -17.51
C SER A 205 -18.80 -6.85 -16.04
N GLY A 206 -18.32 -5.98 -15.14
CA GLY A 206 -18.39 -6.18 -13.70
C GLY A 206 -17.47 -7.30 -13.18
N MET A 207 -16.61 -7.87 -14.03
CA MET A 207 -15.71 -8.95 -13.66
C MET A 207 -14.24 -8.49 -13.65
N PRO A 208 -13.49 -8.71 -12.55
CA PRO A 208 -12.08 -8.38 -12.49
C PRO A 208 -11.19 -9.41 -13.18
N ASP A 209 -10.01 -8.99 -13.63
CA ASP A 209 -8.94 -9.92 -14.03
C ASP A 209 -8.25 -10.51 -12.78
N LEU A 210 -8.40 -11.82 -12.58
CA LEU A 210 -7.87 -12.54 -11.41
C LEU A 210 -6.41 -12.99 -11.56
N THR A 211 -5.72 -12.64 -12.66
CA THR A 211 -4.33 -13.06 -12.92
C THR A 211 -3.38 -12.67 -11.79
N ILE A 212 -3.51 -11.45 -11.24
CA ILE A 212 -2.65 -10.98 -10.15
C ILE A 212 -3.01 -11.64 -8.81
N PRO A 213 -4.27 -11.63 -8.34
CA PRO A 213 -4.66 -12.37 -7.13
C PRO A 213 -4.20 -13.83 -7.14
N ARG A 214 -4.33 -14.53 -8.28
CA ARG A 214 -3.93 -15.93 -8.44
C ARG A 214 -2.42 -16.16 -8.29
N ARG A 215 -1.57 -15.16 -8.51
CA ARG A 215 -0.12 -15.29 -8.25
C ARG A 215 0.19 -15.36 -6.76
N PHE A 216 -0.59 -14.68 -5.93
CA PHE A 216 -0.39 -14.63 -4.48
C PHE A 216 -1.18 -15.72 -3.75
N LEU A 217 -2.32 -16.12 -4.32
CA LEU A 217 -3.23 -17.14 -3.77
C LEU A 217 -3.52 -18.22 -4.84
N PRO A 218 -2.51 -19.01 -5.25
CA PRO A 218 -2.61 -19.91 -6.40
C PRO A 218 -3.62 -21.05 -6.22
N ASP A 219 -3.84 -21.47 -4.98
CA ASP A 219 -4.65 -22.64 -4.64
C ASP A 219 -6.16 -22.35 -4.54
N LEU A 220 -6.56 -21.09 -4.65
CA LEU A 220 -7.96 -20.68 -4.52
C LEU A 220 -8.71 -20.74 -5.86
N SER A 221 -9.98 -21.15 -5.79
CA SER A 221 -10.92 -21.06 -6.90
C SER A 221 -11.23 -19.60 -7.27
N ASP A 222 -11.75 -19.35 -8.48
CA ASP A 222 -12.18 -18.00 -8.88
C ASP A 222 -13.22 -17.43 -7.91
N GLU A 223 -14.16 -18.27 -7.43
CA GLU A 223 -15.19 -17.88 -6.47
C GLU A 223 -14.60 -17.43 -5.12
N GLU A 224 -13.53 -18.10 -4.65
CA GLU A 224 -12.81 -17.71 -3.44
C GLU A 224 -11.98 -16.44 -3.65
N LEU A 225 -11.33 -16.28 -4.81
CA LEU A 225 -10.58 -15.06 -5.14
C LEU A 225 -11.49 -13.84 -5.21
N LEU A 226 -12.69 -13.97 -5.78
CA LEU A 226 -13.67 -12.88 -5.85
C LEU A 226 -14.18 -12.44 -4.47
N ARG A 227 -14.03 -13.28 -3.44
CA ARG A 227 -14.37 -12.96 -2.04
C ARG A 227 -13.20 -12.33 -1.28
N ALA A 228 -12.00 -12.30 -1.85
CA ALA A 228 -10.84 -11.73 -1.17
C ALA A 228 -11.03 -10.21 -0.98
N PRO A 229 -10.69 -9.64 0.20
CA PRO A 229 -10.87 -8.20 0.45
C PRO A 229 -10.09 -7.28 -0.50
N SER A 230 -9.03 -7.79 -1.12
CA SER A 230 -8.24 -7.08 -2.13
C SER A 230 -8.84 -7.12 -3.54
N VAL A 231 -9.99 -7.77 -3.74
CA VAL A 231 -10.65 -7.93 -5.03
C VAL A 231 -12.01 -7.26 -4.98
N LEU A 232 -12.25 -6.33 -5.90
CA LEU A 232 -13.55 -5.69 -6.08
C LEU A 232 -14.23 -6.27 -7.32
N SER A 233 -15.56 -6.29 -7.33
CA SER A 233 -16.38 -6.85 -8.42
C SER A 233 -17.70 -6.10 -8.53
N GLY A 234 -18.38 -6.26 -9.66
CA GLY A 234 -19.65 -5.60 -9.93
C GLY A 234 -19.51 -4.19 -10.51
N SER A 235 -20.60 -3.43 -10.41
CA SER A 235 -20.68 -2.05 -10.89
C SER A 235 -19.87 -1.08 -10.01
N ILE A 236 -19.71 0.16 -10.47
CA ILE A 236 -19.12 1.26 -9.67
C ILE A 236 -19.80 1.37 -8.29
N LYS A 237 -21.12 1.22 -8.25
CA LYS A 237 -21.89 1.28 -7.02
C LYS A 237 -21.61 0.08 -6.10
N ASP A 238 -21.56 -1.14 -6.65
CA ASP A 238 -21.26 -2.34 -5.86
C ASP A 238 -19.87 -2.27 -5.21
N MET A 239 -18.89 -1.74 -5.96
CA MET A 239 -17.54 -1.50 -5.44
C MET A 239 -17.52 -0.43 -4.34
N ALA A 240 -18.24 0.67 -4.52
CA ALA A 240 -18.36 1.71 -3.49
C ALA A 240 -19.06 1.19 -2.23
N ASP A 241 -20.14 0.43 -2.37
CA ASP A 241 -20.87 -0.18 -1.25
C ASP A 241 -19.99 -1.17 -0.48
N THR A 242 -19.16 -1.95 -1.18
CA THR A 242 -18.15 -2.83 -0.57
C THR A 242 -17.14 -2.02 0.27
N ILE A 243 -16.60 -0.93 -0.27
CA ILE A 243 -15.64 -0.06 0.43
C ILE A 243 -16.28 0.63 1.65
N ARG A 244 -17.53 1.10 1.52
CA ARG A 244 -18.30 1.61 2.68
C ARG A 244 -18.43 0.55 3.76
N GLY A 245 -18.74 -0.69 3.37
CA GLY A 245 -18.77 -1.84 4.27
C GLY A 245 -17.45 -2.04 5.03
N TYR A 246 -16.31 -1.93 4.35
CA TYR A 246 -14.99 -2.06 5.01
C TYR A 246 -14.73 -0.97 6.05
N ARG A 247 -15.08 0.29 5.76
CA ARG A 247 -14.97 1.39 6.72
C ARG A 247 -15.89 1.18 7.91
N ASP A 248 -17.16 0.90 7.63
CA ASP A 248 -18.20 0.89 8.66
C ASP A 248 -18.06 -0.33 9.58
N THR A 249 -17.52 -1.45 9.08
CA THR A 249 -17.32 -2.68 9.85
C THR A 249 -15.94 -2.75 10.51
N TYR A 250 -14.87 -2.38 9.79
CA TYR A 250 -13.50 -2.61 10.26
C TYR A 250 -12.69 -1.33 10.48
N GLY A 251 -13.20 -0.16 10.08
CA GLY A 251 -12.48 1.10 10.16
C GLY A 251 -11.43 1.28 9.05
N VAL A 252 -11.53 0.54 7.94
CA VAL A 252 -10.64 0.74 6.78
C VAL A 252 -11.01 2.01 6.04
N THR A 253 -10.10 2.97 6.00
CA THR A 253 -10.33 4.29 5.39
C THR A 253 -9.42 4.56 4.22
N TYR A 254 -8.37 3.78 4.03
CA TYR A 254 -7.40 4.01 2.97
C TYR A 254 -7.44 2.89 1.92
N ILE A 255 -7.89 3.19 0.70
CA ILE A 255 -7.92 2.21 -0.39
C ILE A 255 -6.87 2.56 -1.43
N THR A 256 -6.05 1.60 -1.84
CA THR A 256 -5.02 1.79 -2.87
C THR A 256 -5.28 0.86 -4.05
N VAL A 257 -5.29 1.40 -5.27
CA VAL A 257 -5.37 0.64 -6.53
C VAL A 257 -4.07 0.75 -7.33
N GLN A 258 -3.93 -0.02 -8.40
CA GLN A 258 -2.81 0.07 -9.33
C GLN A 258 -3.17 0.93 -10.54
N GLN A 259 -2.16 1.51 -11.21
CA GLN A 259 -2.32 2.40 -12.36
C GLN A 259 -3.32 1.91 -13.43
N PRO A 260 -3.39 0.61 -13.82
CA PRO A 260 -4.37 0.15 -14.81
C PRO A 260 -5.84 0.34 -14.39
N HIS A 261 -6.10 0.46 -13.09
CA HIS A 261 -7.45 0.62 -12.54
C HIS A 261 -7.81 2.09 -12.31
N ALA A 262 -6.88 3.03 -12.52
CA ALA A 262 -6.99 4.39 -11.99
C ALA A 262 -8.23 5.16 -12.50
N GLU A 263 -8.44 5.16 -13.81
CA GLU A 263 -9.54 5.90 -14.47
C GLU A 263 -10.92 5.35 -14.07
N VAL A 264 -11.06 4.03 -13.91
CA VAL A 264 -12.33 3.42 -13.49
C VAL A 264 -12.56 3.66 -12.00
N PHE A 265 -11.53 3.51 -11.18
CA PHE A 265 -11.64 3.72 -9.74
C PHE A 265 -11.90 5.19 -9.38
N ALA A 266 -11.48 6.16 -10.20
CA ALA A 266 -11.86 7.56 -10.04
C ALA A 266 -13.39 7.76 -10.01
N LYS A 267 -14.16 6.93 -10.74
CA LYS A 267 -15.63 6.95 -10.68
C LYS A 267 -16.15 6.40 -9.34
N VAL A 268 -15.45 5.43 -8.75
CA VAL A 268 -15.76 4.91 -7.40
C VAL A 268 -15.44 5.97 -6.34
N ILE A 269 -14.33 6.70 -6.48
CA ILE A 269 -13.99 7.83 -5.61
C ILE A 269 -15.11 8.88 -5.62
N ALA A 270 -15.63 9.23 -6.80
CA ALA A 270 -16.72 10.19 -6.95
C ALA A 270 -18.05 9.73 -6.31
N GLU A 271 -18.28 8.41 -6.20
CA GLU A 271 -19.42 7.83 -5.49
C GLU A 271 -19.22 7.82 -3.97
N LEU A 272 -17.97 7.75 -3.49
CA LEU A 272 -17.62 7.66 -2.06
C LEU A 272 -17.46 9.02 -1.37
N ARG A 273 -17.34 10.11 -2.14
CA ARG A 273 -17.21 11.50 -1.66
C ARG A 273 -18.54 12.23 -1.72
#